data_AF-A0A2K8MLY5-F1
#
_entry.id   AF-A0A2K8MLY5-F1
#
_cell.length_a   1.000
_cell.length_b   1.000
_cell.length_c   1.000
_cell.angle_alpha   90.00
_cell.angle_beta   90.00
_cell.angle_gamma   90.00
#
_symmetry.space_group_name_H-M   'P 1'
#
loop_
_entity.id
_entity.type
_entity.pdbx_description
1 polymer ?
#
loop_
_entity_poly.entity_id
_entity_poly.type
_entity_poly.pdbx_seq_one_letter_code
_entity_poly.pdbx_strand_id
1 'polypeptide(L)'
;MRKEEPGPMLSPSKQAALNLEEARSLRAAGYSYRQIRRQLGLSPGQLGYIRRALSREKAAGTRLLRTTPDATDRDLPVSRSILPSGLRKQLTASGYRTLGDLADRLSDPDLPGLEAMPGIGPHKAGLVKRLLAHYDLLPGTDDLQSAIEQLFPEFADPPADDSEDG
;
A
#
# COMPACT_ATOMS: atom_id res chain seq x y z
N MET A 1 36.31 -20.14 15.28
CA MET A 1 35.69 -19.39 14.15
C MET A 1 34.21 -19.74 14.10
N ARG A 2 33.35 -18.85 14.61
CA ARG A 2 31.89 -19.03 14.49
C ARG A 2 31.53 -18.63 13.06
N LYS A 3 30.91 -19.55 12.31
CA LYS A 3 30.31 -19.25 11.01
C LYS A 3 29.11 -18.34 11.30
N GLU A 4 29.19 -17.09 10.87
CA GLU A 4 28.02 -16.22 10.83
C GLU A 4 27.03 -16.86 9.85
N GLU A 5 25.91 -17.35 10.38
CA GLU A 5 24.81 -17.80 9.52
C GLU A 5 24.25 -16.56 8.82
N PRO A 6 24.20 -16.54 7.47
CA PRO A 6 23.59 -15.45 6.76
C PRO A 6 22.12 -15.39 7.19
N GLY A 7 21.72 -14.26 7.81
CA GLY A 7 20.35 -13.99 8.18
C GLY A 7 19.38 -14.23 7.01
N PRO A 8 18.08 -14.46 7.27
CA PRO A 8 17.14 -14.94 6.27
C PRO A 8 17.14 -14.03 5.03
N MET A 9 17.82 -14.47 3.95
CA MET A 9 17.81 -13.75 2.68
C MET A 9 16.37 -13.74 2.18
N LEU A 10 15.81 -12.53 2.03
CA LEU A 10 14.49 -12.35 1.43
C LEU A 10 14.47 -13.04 0.06
N SER A 11 13.36 -13.72 -0.25
CA SER A 11 13.22 -14.32 -1.58
C SER A 11 13.35 -13.24 -2.67
N PRO A 12 13.88 -13.56 -3.87
CA PRO A 12 14.10 -12.57 -4.92
C PRO A 12 12.87 -11.73 -5.27
N SER A 13 11.68 -12.34 -5.18
CA SER A 13 10.39 -11.68 -5.40
C SER A 13 10.01 -10.70 -4.28
N LYS A 14 10.32 -11.03 -3.02
CA LYS A 14 10.13 -10.13 -1.87
C LYS A 14 11.07 -8.93 -1.98
N GLN A 15 12.34 -9.17 -2.29
CA GLN A 15 13.32 -8.09 -2.47
C GLN A 15 12.94 -7.15 -3.62
N ALA A 16 12.48 -7.70 -4.76
CA ALA A 16 12.06 -6.88 -5.89
C ALA A 16 10.85 -5.99 -5.55
N ALA A 17 9.91 -6.49 -4.75
CA ALA A 17 8.76 -5.72 -4.30
C ALA A 17 9.16 -4.61 -3.32
N LEU A 18 10.05 -4.91 -2.38
CA LEU A 18 10.60 -3.94 -1.42
C LEU A 18 11.39 -2.83 -2.15
N ASN A 19 12.28 -3.21 -3.07
CA ASN A 19 13.04 -2.24 -3.87
C ASN A 19 12.13 -1.34 -4.72
N LEU A 20 11.01 -1.86 -5.23
CA LEU A 20 10.05 -1.08 -5.99
C LEU A 20 9.31 -0.08 -5.10
N GLU A 21 8.93 -0.51 -3.91
CA GLU A 21 8.26 0.32 -2.91
C GLU A 21 9.17 1.46 -2.43
N GLU A 22 10.39 1.15 -2.01
CA GLU A 22 11.37 2.17 -1.62
C GLU A 22 11.70 3.13 -2.77
N ALA A 23 11.84 2.60 -3.99
CA ALA A 23 12.05 3.45 -5.17
C ALA A 23 10.88 4.37 -5.46
N ARG A 24 9.63 3.95 -5.18
CA ARG A 24 8.44 4.80 -5.31
C ARG A 24 8.49 5.94 -4.28
N SER A 25 8.76 5.64 -3.02
CA SER A 25 8.90 6.65 -1.95
C SER A 25 10.00 7.65 -2.26
N LEU A 26 11.17 7.17 -2.73
CA LEU A 26 12.27 8.04 -3.15
C LEU A 26 11.91 8.92 -4.36
N ARG A 27 11.14 8.39 -5.33
CA ARG A 27 10.63 9.20 -6.45
C ARG A 27 9.66 10.27 -6.00
N ALA A 28 8.77 9.96 -5.05
CA ALA A 28 7.87 10.94 -4.44
C ALA A 28 8.65 12.04 -3.71
N ALA A 29 9.73 11.67 -3.00
CA ALA A 29 10.66 12.61 -2.37
C ALA A 29 11.60 13.36 -3.36
N GLY A 30 11.40 13.22 -4.67
CA GLY A 30 12.12 13.98 -5.69
C GLY A 30 13.47 13.38 -6.16
N TYR A 31 13.88 12.22 -5.65
CA TYR A 31 15.17 11.62 -6.00
C TYR A 31 15.23 11.18 -7.47
N SER A 32 16.37 11.39 -8.13
CA SER A 32 16.63 10.89 -9.48
C SER A 32 16.83 9.37 -9.50
N TYR A 33 16.56 8.71 -10.64
CA TYR A 33 16.80 7.28 -10.80
C TYR A 33 18.26 6.86 -10.58
N ARG A 34 19.22 7.76 -10.83
CA ARG A 34 20.64 7.51 -10.55
C ARG A 34 20.91 7.44 -9.04
N GLN A 35 20.29 8.32 -8.25
CA GLN A 35 20.38 8.31 -6.79
C GLN A 35 19.70 7.07 -6.23
N ILE A 36 18.48 6.76 -6.68
CA ILE A 36 17.74 5.55 -6.27
C ILE A 36 18.55 4.28 -6.51
N ARG A 37 19.18 4.16 -7.69
CA ARG A 37 20.04 3.01 -8.00
C ARG A 37 21.18 2.86 -7.01
N ARG A 38 21.84 3.96 -6.64
CA ARG A 38 22.97 3.95 -5.70
C ARG A 38 22.51 3.61 -4.29
N GLN A 39 21.42 4.24 -3.85
CA GLN A 39 20.87 4.07 -2.51
C GLN A 39 20.36 2.66 -2.27
N LEU A 40 19.69 2.07 -3.26
CA LEU A 40 19.10 0.74 -3.15
C LEU A 40 20.00 -0.40 -3.68
N GLY A 41 21.26 -0.09 -4.03
CA GLY A 41 22.21 -1.09 -4.54
C GLY A 41 21.74 -1.83 -5.81
N LEU A 42 20.97 -1.17 -6.68
CA LEU A 42 20.26 -1.85 -7.78
C LEU A 42 21.17 -2.11 -8.98
N SER A 43 20.99 -3.30 -9.57
CA SER A 43 21.50 -3.59 -10.90
C SER A 43 20.78 -2.74 -11.97
N PRO A 44 21.40 -2.51 -13.15
CA PRO A 44 20.74 -1.82 -14.25
C PRO A 44 19.40 -2.48 -14.66
N GLY A 45 19.32 -3.81 -14.62
CA GLY A 45 18.10 -4.55 -14.94
C GLY A 45 16.98 -4.32 -13.92
N GLN A 46 17.31 -4.31 -12.62
CA GLN A 46 16.36 -4.01 -11.55
C GLN A 46 15.86 -2.56 -11.63
N LEU A 47 16.75 -1.60 -11.89
CA LEU A 47 16.34 -0.22 -12.12
C LEU A 47 15.42 -0.09 -13.35
N GLY A 48 15.72 -0.80 -14.45
CA GLY A 48 14.89 -0.83 -15.64
C GLY A 48 13.49 -1.41 -15.38
N TYR A 49 13.39 -2.45 -14.55
CA TYR A 49 12.11 -2.97 -14.07
C TYR A 49 11.32 -1.91 -13.30
N ILE A 50 11.94 -1.26 -12.30
CA ILE A 50 11.31 -0.22 -11.48
C ILE A 50 10.82 0.94 -12.34
N ARG A 51 11.65 1.45 -13.26
CA ARG A 51 11.26 2.55 -14.17
C ARG A 51 10.00 2.22 -14.97
N ARG A 52 9.89 0.98 -15.46
CA ARG A 52 8.72 0.53 -16.23
C ARG A 52 7.47 0.39 -15.35
N ALA A 53 7.63 -0.08 -14.12
CA ALA A 53 6.53 -0.19 -13.17
C ALA A 53 5.96 1.20 -12.81
N LEU A 54 6.81 2.14 -12.40
CA LEU A 54 6.39 3.49 -12.01
C LEU A 54 5.84 4.30 -13.20
N SER A 55 6.43 4.15 -14.39
CA SER A 55 5.91 4.80 -15.60
C SER A 55 4.50 4.32 -15.95
N ARG A 56 4.25 3.00 -15.82
CA ARG A 56 2.93 2.41 -16.07
C ARG A 56 1.88 2.92 -15.09
N GLU A 57 2.22 3.00 -13.80
CA GLU A 57 1.34 3.53 -12.76
C GLU A 57 0.96 4.98 -13.06
N LYS A 58 1.96 5.85 -13.31
CA LYS A 58 1.71 7.25 -13.68
C LYS A 58 0.84 7.39 -14.92
N ALA A 59 1.11 6.59 -15.95
CA ALA A 59 0.31 6.61 -17.18
C ALA A 59 -1.12 6.12 -16.95
N ALA A 60 -1.33 5.20 -15.99
CA ALA A 60 -2.65 4.75 -15.59
C ALA A 60 -3.47 5.87 -14.97
N GLY A 61 -2.89 6.59 -13.99
CA GLY A 61 -3.54 7.75 -13.37
C GLY A 61 -3.82 8.86 -14.38
N THR A 62 -2.84 9.18 -15.24
CA THR A 62 -3.03 10.20 -16.30
C THR A 62 -4.17 9.83 -17.25
N ARG A 63 -4.24 8.55 -17.65
CA ARG A 63 -5.32 8.09 -18.54
C ARG A 63 -6.68 8.13 -17.85
N LEU A 64 -6.73 7.77 -16.56
CA LEU A 64 -7.94 7.80 -15.75
C LEU A 64 -8.49 9.22 -15.65
N LEU A 65 -7.67 10.18 -15.22
CA LEU A 65 -8.05 11.60 -15.14
C LEU A 65 -8.47 12.18 -16.50
N ARG A 66 -7.85 11.72 -17.59
CA ARG A 66 -8.25 12.14 -18.95
C ARG A 66 -9.61 11.60 -19.37
N THR A 67 -9.96 10.37 -18.98
CA THR A 67 -11.25 9.76 -19.34
C THR A 67 -12.37 10.17 -18.39
N THR A 68 -12.02 10.45 -17.14
CA THR A 68 -12.95 10.76 -16.06
C THR A 68 -12.32 11.89 -15.23
N PRO A 69 -12.67 13.15 -15.50
CA PRO A 69 -12.06 14.31 -14.85
C PRO A 69 -12.19 14.32 -13.33
N ASP A 70 -13.28 13.75 -12.80
CA ASP A 70 -13.58 13.67 -11.37
C ASP A 70 -13.13 12.35 -10.73
N ALA A 71 -12.31 11.56 -11.43
CA ALA A 71 -11.81 10.31 -10.89
C ALA A 71 -10.85 10.55 -9.72
N THR A 72 -11.01 9.71 -8.71
CA THR A 72 -10.20 9.69 -7.50
C THR A 72 -9.19 8.54 -7.57
N ASP A 73 -8.29 8.47 -6.60
CA ASP A 73 -7.35 7.34 -6.48
C ASP A 73 -8.07 6.00 -6.25
N ARG A 74 -9.31 6.03 -5.72
CA ARG A 74 -10.15 4.84 -5.58
C ARG A 74 -10.49 4.22 -6.94
N ASP A 75 -10.66 5.04 -7.98
CA ASP A 75 -11.03 4.61 -9.33
C ASP A 75 -9.86 3.98 -10.10
N LEU A 76 -8.66 3.98 -9.52
CA LEU A 76 -7.46 3.49 -10.19
C LEU A 76 -7.54 1.98 -10.44
N PRO A 77 -7.40 1.50 -11.70
CA PRO A 77 -7.57 0.09 -11.99
C PRO A 77 -6.47 -0.77 -11.36
N VAL A 78 -6.84 -1.85 -10.65
CA VAL A 78 -5.91 -2.83 -10.07
C VAL A 78 -4.99 -3.40 -11.13
N SER A 79 -5.51 -3.66 -12.34
CA SER A 79 -4.76 -4.17 -13.50
C SER A 79 -3.60 -3.28 -13.95
N ARG A 80 -3.64 -1.99 -13.59
CA ARG A 80 -2.64 -0.99 -13.93
C ARG A 80 -1.80 -0.50 -12.75
N SER A 81 -2.06 -1.01 -11.55
CA SER A 81 -1.24 -0.75 -10.36
C SER A 81 0.19 -1.30 -10.50
N ILE A 82 1.05 -0.92 -9.56
CA ILE A 82 2.42 -1.43 -9.43
C ILE A 82 2.54 -2.87 -8.91
N LEU A 83 1.43 -3.49 -8.48
CA LEU A 83 1.46 -4.86 -7.94
C LEU A 83 2.07 -5.85 -8.93
N PRO A 84 2.67 -6.96 -8.45
CA PRO A 84 3.14 -8.04 -9.32
C PRO A 84 2.05 -8.51 -10.29
N SER A 85 2.41 -8.81 -11.54
CA SER A 85 1.43 -9.17 -12.58
C SER A 85 0.54 -10.35 -12.21
N GLY A 86 1.12 -11.38 -11.57
CA GLY A 86 0.37 -12.52 -11.06
C GLY A 86 -0.66 -12.11 -10.00
N LEU A 87 -0.28 -11.23 -9.07
CA LEU A 87 -1.19 -10.72 -8.05
C LEU A 87 -2.32 -9.88 -8.66
N ARG A 88 -2.02 -8.99 -9.62
CA ARG A 88 -3.05 -8.22 -10.33
C ARG A 88 -4.07 -9.13 -11.01
N LYS A 89 -3.61 -10.17 -11.71
CA LYS A 89 -4.48 -11.15 -12.37
C LYS A 89 -5.37 -11.87 -11.37
N GLN A 90 -4.79 -12.32 -10.24
CA GLN A 90 -5.55 -12.97 -9.17
C GLN A 90 -6.64 -12.06 -8.60
N LEU A 91 -6.29 -10.82 -8.22
CA LEU A 91 -7.25 -9.85 -7.69
C LEU A 91 -8.37 -9.54 -8.68
N THR A 92 -8.01 -9.32 -9.96
CA THR A 92 -9.00 -9.03 -11.02
C THR A 92 -9.92 -10.23 -11.27
N ALA A 93 -9.38 -11.46 -11.25
CA ALA A 93 -10.17 -12.68 -11.40
C ALA A 93 -11.12 -12.91 -10.21
N SER A 94 -10.74 -12.45 -9.01
CA SER A 94 -11.58 -12.46 -7.82
C SER A 94 -12.61 -11.32 -7.77
N GLY A 95 -12.69 -10.49 -8.82
CA GLY A 95 -13.69 -9.42 -8.94
C GLY A 95 -13.22 -8.03 -8.52
N TYR A 96 -12.02 -7.88 -7.96
CA TYR A 96 -11.48 -6.57 -7.55
C TYR A 96 -10.88 -5.84 -8.74
N ARG A 97 -11.59 -4.83 -9.26
CA ARG A 97 -11.25 -4.08 -10.47
C ARG A 97 -10.53 -2.77 -10.14
N THR A 98 -10.89 -2.12 -9.05
CA THR A 98 -10.39 -0.80 -8.63
C THR A 98 -9.66 -0.87 -7.29
N LEU A 99 -8.91 0.18 -6.93
CA LEU A 99 -8.33 0.29 -5.59
C LEU A 99 -9.42 0.49 -4.53
N GLY A 100 -10.52 1.15 -4.87
CA GLY A 100 -11.70 1.28 -4.03
C GLY A 100 -12.28 -0.08 -3.64
N ASP A 101 -12.44 -1.00 -4.59
CA ASP A 101 -12.96 -2.35 -4.32
C ASP A 101 -12.09 -3.09 -3.28
N LEU A 102 -10.78 -2.86 -3.29
CA LEU A 102 -9.84 -3.45 -2.33
C LEU A 102 -9.87 -2.74 -0.98
N ALA A 103 -10.06 -1.42 -0.97
CA ALA A 103 -10.21 -0.63 0.24
C ALA A 103 -11.49 -1.03 1.00
N ASP A 104 -12.61 -1.14 0.29
CA ASP A 104 -13.90 -1.56 0.86
C ASP A 104 -13.79 -2.96 1.44
N ARG A 105 -13.15 -3.87 0.70
CA ARG A 105 -12.89 -5.24 1.14
C ARG A 105 -12.06 -5.35 2.43
N LEU A 106 -11.13 -4.43 2.65
CA LEU A 106 -10.28 -4.40 3.85
C LEU A 106 -10.93 -3.64 5.01
N SER A 107 -11.93 -2.81 4.73
CA SER A 107 -12.69 -2.07 5.73
C SER A 107 -13.87 -2.88 6.26
N ASP A 108 -14.27 -3.93 5.56
CA ASP A 108 -15.34 -4.84 5.97
C ASP A 108 -14.86 -5.80 7.09
N PRO A 109 -15.37 -5.68 8.33
CA PRO A 109 -14.96 -6.50 9.46
C PRO A 109 -15.49 -7.95 9.39
N ASP A 110 -16.55 -8.18 8.60
CA ASP A 110 -17.21 -9.49 8.50
C ASP A 110 -16.50 -10.40 7.48
N LEU A 111 -15.66 -9.82 6.62
CA LEU A 111 -14.92 -10.56 5.62
C LEU A 111 -13.51 -10.95 6.12
N PRO A 112 -13.06 -12.21 5.92
CA PRO A 112 -11.73 -12.64 6.35
C PRO A 112 -10.63 -11.82 5.67
N GLY A 113 -9.44 -11.68 6.24
CA GLY A 113 -8.36 -10.91 5.61
C GLY A 113 -8.02 -11.38 4.18
N LEU A 114 -7.44 -10.50 3.36
CA LEU A 114 -7.01 -10.84 1.98
C LEU A 114 -6.09 -12.08 1.95
N GLU A 115 -5.35 -12.33 3.02
CA GLU A 115 -4.51 -13.51 3.23
C GLU A 115 -5.25 -14.84 3.26
N ALA A 116 -6.57 -14.82 3.51
CA ALA A 116 -7.42 -16.00 3.47
C ALA A 116 -7.83 -16.38 2.04
N MET A 117 -7.60 -15.51 1.05
CA MET A 117 -7.95 -15.80 -0.33
C MET A 117 -6.99 -16.83 -0.96
N PRO A 118 -7.51 -17.78 -1.79
CA PRO A 118 -6.67 -18.75 -2.48
C PRO A 118 -5.53 -18.11 -3.27
N GLY A 119 -4.29 -18.45 -2.91
CA GLY A 119 -3.09 -17.97 -3.60
C GLY A 119 -2.67 -16.53 -3.25
N ILE A 120 -3.37 -15.85 -2.35
CA ILE A 120 -2.95 -14.57 -1.75
C ILE A 120 -2.51 -14.87 -0.33
N GLY A 121 -1.24 -15.21 -0.14
CA GLY A 121 -0.67 -15.37 1.20
C GLY A 121 -0.38 -14.03 1.89
N PRO A 122 0.09 -14.04 3.15
CA PRO A 122 0.32 -12.84 3.96
C PRO A 122 1.26 -11.83 3.30
N HIS A 123 2.27 -12.30 2.57
CA HIS A 123 3.16 -11.41 1.83
C HIS A 123 2.43 -10.62 0.73
N LYS A 124 1.56 -11.29 -0.05
CA LYS A 124 0.81 -10.64 -1.13
C LYS A 124 -0.25 -9.69 -0.57
N ALA A 125 -0.92 -10.09 0.51
CA ALA A 125 -1.84 -9.22 1.24
C ALA A 125 -1.11 -7.96 1.74
N GLY A 126 0.10 -8.11 2.29
CA GLY A 126 0.94 -6.98 2.70
C GLY A 126 1.27 -6.01 1.56
N LEU A 127 1.53 -6.51 0.34
CA LEU A 127 1.74 -5.64 -0.83
C LEU A 127 0.50 -4.83 -1.19
N VAL A 128 -0.69 -5.42 -1.06
CA VAL A 128 -1.96 -4.70 -1.29
C VAL A 128 -2.17 -3.64 -0.23
N LYS A 129 -1.98 -3.96 1.06
CA LYS A 129 -2.11 -3.00 2.16
C LYS A 129 -1.19 -1.79 1.97
N ARG A 130 0.09 -2.01 1.64
CA ARG A 130 1.06 -0.92 1.40
C ARG A 130 0.79 -0.12 0.12
N LEU A 131 0.16 -0.74 -0.88
CA LEU A 131 -0.33 0.01 -2.04
C LEU A 131 -1.46 0.95 -1.63
N LEU A 132 -2.46 0.46 -0.89
CA LEU A 132 -3.60 1.27 -0.46
C LEU A 132 -3.20 2.36 0.53
N ALA A 133 -2.27 2.07 1.45
CA ALA A 133 -1.72 3.05 2.37
C ALA A 133 -1.08 4.24 1.63
N HIS A 134 -0.44 4.00 0.49
CA HIS A 134 0.18 5.06 -0.30
C HIS A 134 -0.82 6.03 -0.93
N TYR A 135 -2.05 5.56 -1.17
CA TYR A 135 -3.13 6.38 -1.71
C TYR A 135 -4.08 6.86 -0.60
N ASP A 136 -3.69 6.70 0.68
CA ASP A 136 -4.52 7.01 1.84
C ASP A 136 -5.90 6.31 1.79
N LEU A 137 -5.92 5.09 1.23
CA LEU A 137 -7.14 4.27 1.03
C LEU A 137 -7.29 3.15 2.06
N LEU A 138 -6.37 3.02 3.01
CA LEU A 138 -6.64 2.15 4.16
C LEU A 138 -7.64 2.86 5.07
N PRO A 139 -8.52 2.11 5.77
CA PRO A 139 -9.37 2.70 6.79
C PRO A 139 -8.47 3.52 7.72
N GLY A 140 -8.81 4.80 7.86
CA GLY A 140 -8.08 5.73 8.71
C GLY A 140 -8.01 5.15 10.12
N THR A 141 -6.88 5.34 10.77
CA THR A 141 -6.74 5.09 12.22
C THR A 141 -7.48 6.15 13.02
N ASP A 142 -8.56 6.73 12.47
CA ASP A 142 -9.40 7.71 13.16
C ASP A 142 -10.11 7.09 14.37
N ASP A 143 -10.15 5.75 14.43
CA ASP A 143 -10.67 5.02 15.57
C ASP A 143 -9.55 4.57 16.53
N LEU A 144 -8.29 5.00 16.36
CA LEU A 144 -7.24 4.65 17.33
C LEU A 144 -7.44 5.44 18.62
N GLN A 145 -7.83 6.71 18.51
CA GLN A 145 -8.19 7.52 19.68
C GLN A 145 -9.48 7.00 20.33
N SER A 146 -10.54 6.78 19.56
CA SER A 146 -11.80 6.23 20.10
C SER A 146 -11.68 4.78 20.59
N ALA A 147 -10.83 3.94 20.00
CA ALA A 147 -10.51 2.61 20.55
C ALA A 147 -9.62 2.67 21.80
N ILE A 148 -8.71 3.65 21.90
CA ILE A 148 -7.95 3.92 23.14
C ILE A 148 -8.91 4.38 24.24
N GLU A 149 -9.82 5.32 23.95
CA GLU A 149 -10.82 5.83 24.90
C GLU A 149 -11.81 4.75 25.35
N GLN A 150 -12.15 3.78 24.48
CA GLN A 150 -12.95 2.61 24.87
C GLN A 150 -12.20 1.64 25.77
N LEU A 151 -10.88 1.46 25.56
CA LEU A 151 -10.06 0.54 26.35
C LEU A 151 -9.56 1.15 27.66
N PHE A 152 -9.40 2.46 27.68
CA PHE A 152 -8.88 3.26 28.79
C PHE A 152 -9.75 4.52 28.96
N PRO A 153 -10.93 4.38 29.58
CA PRO A 153 -11.88 5.48 29.75
C PRO A 153 -11.31 6.68 30.52
N GLU A 154 -10.24 6.48 31.28
CA GLU A 154 -9.51 7.53 31.99
C GLU A 154 -8.83 8.57 31.08
N PHE A 155 -8.67 8.28 29.78
CA PHE A 155 -8.16 9.22 28.78
C PHE A 155 -9.27 9.90 27.97
N ALA A 156 -10.55 9.57 28.20
CA ALA A 156 -11.64 10.32 27.60
C ALA A 156 -11.66 11.72 28.22
N ASP A 157 -11.74 12.76 27.37
CA ASP A 157 -11.87 14.14 27.86
C ASP A 157 -13.09 14.21 28.80
N PRO A 158 -12.94 14.80 30.01
CA PRO A 158 -14.08 15.02 30.87
C PRO A 158 -15.11 15.87 30.12
N PRO A 159 -16.42 15.58 30.28
CA PRO A 159 -17.44 16.43 29.68
C PRO A 159 -17.17 17.86 30.10
N ALA A 160 -17.12 18.78 29.12
CA ALA A 160 -16.96 20.19 29.40
C ALA A 160 -18.05 20.59 30.41
N ASP A 161 -17.63 20.89 31.63
CA ASP A 161 -18.52 21.45 32.64
C ASP A 161 -19.01 22.79 32.08
N ASP A 162 -20.27 22.81 31.64
CA ASP A 162 -21.06 24.03 31.45
C ASP A 162 -21.26 24.69 32.83
N SER A 163 -20.19 25.29 33.36
CA SER A 163 -20.26 26.24 34.45
C SER A 163 -20.32 27.64 33.84
N GLU A 164 -21.48 27.99 33.28
CA GLU A 164 -21.85 29.40 33.16
C GLU A 164 -22.24 29.90 34.55
N ASP A 165 -21.38 30.76 35.09
CA ASP A 165 -21.58 31.58 36.28
C ASP A 165 -22.97 32.24 36.30
N GLY A 166 -23.63 32.15 37.46
CA GLY A 166 -24.75 33.01 37.87
C GLY A 166 -24.35 33.91 39.03
#